data_AF-A0A1F2FA99-F1
#
_entry.id   AF-A0A1F2FA99-F1
#
_cell.length_a   1.000
_cell.length_b   1.000
_cell.length_c   1.000
_cell.angle_alpha   90.00
_cell.angle_beta   90.00
_cell.angle_gamma   90.00
#
_symmetry.space_group_name_H-M   'P 1'
#
loop_
_entity.id
_entity.type
_entity.pdbx_description
1 polymer ?
#
loop_
_entity_poly.entity_id
_entity_poly.type
_entity_poly.pdbx_seq_one_letter_code
_entity_poly.pdbx_strand_id
1 'polypeptide(L)'
;MVIVHGYNGYPAKHWYPWLASKLVEEGFPVTRVALPDPTRPDPVEWAAALAEQAGTLDGAVVVAHSLGCITVLSHLERHPEQWPHGLVLVAGFDARVAALPELDDYIGDGVGTEALLPRLGDVEVVMSDGDHVVPNADTAAMAGRLGVEPIVVPGAKHFLYSDGVTEVPEVRDAALRILST
;
A
#
# COMPACT_ATOMS: atom_id res chain seq x y z
N MET A 1 5.93 -10.61 6.09
CA MET A 1 4.91 -9.62 5.74
C MET A 1 5.40 -8.22 6.08
N VAL A 2 5.15 -7.25 5.21
CA VAL A 2 5.46 -5.84 5.46
C VAL A 2 4.18 -5.01 5.34
N ILE A 3 3.90 -4.12 6.29
CA ILE A 3 2.79 -3.18 6.24
C ILE A 3 3.36 -1.76 6.18
N VAL A 4 2.95 -0.99 5.18
CA VAL A 4 3.41 0.38 4.91
C VAL A 4 2.22 1.33 4.96
N HIS A 5 2.27 2.32 5.86
CA HIS A 5 1.19 3.29 6.03
C HIS A 5 1.27 4.44 5.01
N GLY A 6 0.18 5.20 4.91
CA GLY A 6 0.09 6.39 4.05
C GLY A 6 0.37 7.70 4.78
N TYR A 7 0.05 8.81 4.10
CA TYR A 7 0.12 10.18 4.60
C TYR A 7 -0.66 10.32 5.92
N ASN A 8 -0.10 11.05 6.88
CA ASN A 8 -0.62 11.23 8.23
C ASN A 8 -0.88 9.89 8.98
N GLY A 9 -0.27 8.78 8.54
CA GLY A 9 -0.35 7.45 9.14
C GLY A 9 0.78 7.17 10.14
N TYR A 10 0.65 6.06 10.87
CA TYR A 10 1.73 5.49 11.69
C TYR A 10 1.41 4.01 11.99
N PRO A 11 2.38 3.16 12.39
CA PRO A 11 2.21 1.70 12.54
C PRO A 11 1.04 1.25 13.42
N ALA A 12 0.71 2.04 14.45
CA ALA A 12 -0.35 1.74 15.41
C ALA A 12 -1.73 2.35 15.04
N LYS A 13 -1.86 2.99 13.87
CA LYS A 13 -3.09 3.66 13.43
C LYS A 13 -3.96 2.72 12.59
N HIS A 14 -5.24 3.10 12.42
CA HIS A 14 -6.18 2.45 11.49
C HIS A 14 -6.34 0.96 11.80
N TRP A 15 -6.40 0.15 10.75
CA TRP A 15 -6.55 -1.29 10.78
C TRP A 15 -5.21 -2.04 10.80
N TYR A 16 -4.06 -1.34 10.76
CA TYR A 16 -2.74 -1.99 10.71
C TYR A 16 -2.46 -2.91 11.92
N PRO A 17 -2.80 -2.53 13.18
CA PRO A 17 -2.64 -3.43 14.31
C PRO A 17 -3.50 -4.69 14.21
N TRP A 18 -4.75 -4.53 13.77
CA TRP A 18 -5.68 -5.63 13.59
C TRP A 18 -5.16 -6.61 12.52
N LEU A 19 -4.76 -6.09 11.36
CA LEU A 19 -4.21 -6.92 10.28
C LEU A 19 -2.96 -7.66 10.75
N ALA A 20 -2.04 -6.96 11.42
CA ALA A 20 -0.82 -7.59 11.94
C ALA A 20 -1.14 -8.72 12.92
N SER A 21 -2.11 -8.52 13.83
CA SER A 21 -2.56 -9.59 14.75
C SER A 21 -3.07 -10.80 13.98
N LYS A 22 -3.92 -10.59 12.97
CA LYS A 22 -4.50 -11.69 12.17
C LYS A 22 -3.46 -12.48 11.38
N LEU A 23 -2.49 -11.80 10.79
CA LEU A 23 -1.42 -12.49 10.06
C LEU A 23 -0.47 -13.24 11.01
N VAL A 24 -0.20 -12.70 12.20
CA VAL A 24 0.61 -13.38 13.23
C VAL A 24 -0.10 -14.61 13.80
N GLU A 25 -1.43 -14.54 14.00
CA GLU A 25 -2.26 -15.69 14.39
C GLU A 25 -2.16 -16.85 13.38
N GLU A 26 -2.01 -16.54 12.09
CA GLU A 26 -1.79 -17.50 11.00
C GLU A 26 -0.32 -17.94 10.84
N GLY A 27 0.58 -17.49 11.73
CA GLY A 27 1.99 -17.89 11.74
C GLY A 27 2.92 -17.05 10.87
N PHE A 28 2.44 -15.94 10.30
CA PHE A 28 3.26 -15.06 9.46
C PHE A 28 3.84 -13.88 10.27
N PRO A 29 5.18 -13.71 10.33
CA PRO A 29 5.78 -12.54 10.97
C PRO A 29 5.49 -11.26 10.17
N VAL A 30 5.16 -10.19 10.89
CA VAL A 30 4.75 -8.90 10.32
C VAL A 30 5.65 -7.77 10.80
N THR A 31 6.23 -7.05 9.86
CA THR A 31 6.89 -5.76 10.07
C THR A 31 5.93 -4.63 9.71
N ARG A 32 5.63 -3.73 10.64
CA ARG A 32 4.91 -2.48 10.35
C ARG A 32 5.90 -1.34 10.30
N VAL A 33 6.15 -0.81 9.11
CA VAL A 33 7.18 0.23 8.88
C VAL A 33 6.71 1.55 9.47
N ALA A 34 7.57 2.19 10.27
CA ALA A 34 7.38 3.54 10.78
C ALA A 34 8.04 4.54 9.82
N LEU A 35 7.25 5.23 9.00
CA LEU A 35 7.77 6.25 8.09
C LEU A 35 7.90 7.60 8.84
N PRO A 36 9.02 8.32 8.67
CA PRO A 36 9.29 9.57 9.39
C PRO A 36 8.38 10.72 8.90
N ASP A 37 8.17 11.72 9.77
CA ASP A 37 7.33 12.91 9.54
C ASP A 37 6.11 12.66 8.62
N PRO A 38 5.13 11.86 9.07
CA PRO A 38 4.02 11.46 8.21
C PRO A 38 3.13 12.64 7.79
N THR A 39 3.28 13.81 8.42
CA THR A 39 2.56 15.04 8.07
C THR A 39 3.29 15.91 7.04
N ARG A 40 4.57 15.64 6.78
CA ARG A 40 5.39 16.31 5.75
C ARG A 40 6.31 15.26 5.11
N PRO A 41 5.72 14.34 4.34
CA PRO A 41 6.47 13.18 3.85
C PRO A 41 7.60 13.62 2.91
N ASP A 42 8.76 12.99 3.06
CA ASP A 42 9.88 13.13 2.14
C ASP A 42 10.15 11.77 1.47
N PRO A 43 10.19 11.69 0.12
CA PRO A 43 10.30 10.43 -0.59
C PRO A 43 11.64 9.72 -0.38
N VAL A 44 12.71 10.47 -0.08
CA VAL A 44 14.03 9.92 0.21
C VAL A 44 14.04 9.34 1.63
N GLU A 45 13.52 10.07 2.61
CA GLU A 45 13.45 9.60 4.00
C GLU A 45 12.51 8.40 4.15
N TRP A 46 11.36 8.40 3.48
CA TRP A 46 10.43 7.27 3.49
C TRP A 46 11.02 6.03 2.82
N ALA A 47 11.73 6.21 1.69
CA ALA A 47 12.42 5.10 1.03
C ALA A 47 13.55 4.52 1.90
N ALA A 48 14.31 5.37 2.59
CA ALA A 48 15.36 4.95 3.52
C ALA A 48 14.78 4.18 4.71
N ALA A 49 13.71 4.70 5.33
CA ALA A 49 13.03 4.03 6.45
C ALA A 49 12.42 2.68 6.05
N LEU A 50 11.85 2.58 4.84
CA LEU A 50 11.37 1.31 4.30
C LEU A 50 12.51 0.30 4.15
N ALA A 51 13.63 0.69 3.53
CA ALA A 51 14.79 -0.18 3.35
C ALA A 51 15.41 -0.63 4.68
N GLU A 52 15.51 0.29 5.65
CA GLU A 52 16.09 0.01 6.97
C GLU A 52 15.23 -0.97 7.78
N GLN A 53 13.92 -0.77 7.80
CA GLN A 53 13.03 -1.52 8.69
C GLN A 53 12.49 -2.80 8.07
N ALA A 54 12.16 -2.79 6.77
CA ALA A 54 11.68 -3.98 6.07
C ALA A 54 12.82 -4.86 5.56
N GLY A 55 14.04 -4.32 5.43
CA GLY A 55 15.14 -4.98 4.76
C GLY A 55 14.88 -5.08 3.26
N THR A 56 14.94 -6.30 2.72
CA THR A 56 14.56 -6.57 1.33
C THR A 56 13.07 -6.89 1.22
N LEU A 57 12.45 -6.42 0.14
CA LEU A 57 11.10 -6.84 -0.26
C LEU A 57 11.11 -8.10 -1.13
N ASP A 58 12.29 -8.66 -1.45
CA ASP A 58 12.42 -9.91 -2.20
C ASP A 58 11.74 -11.07 -1.47
N GLY A 59 10.84 -11.77 -2.16
CA GLY A 59 10.00 -12.82 -1.58
C GLY A 59 9.01 -12.34 -0.51
N ALA A 60 8.89 -11.03 -0.27
CA ALA A 60 7.97 -10.49 0.72
C ALA A 60 6.56 -10.31 0.13
N VAL A 61 5.55 -10.48 0.98
CA VAL A 61 4.21 -9.94 0.72
C VAL A 61 4.07 -8.60 1.44
N VAL A 62 3.71 -7.56 0.68
CA VAL A 62 3.65 -6.18 1.15
C VAL A 62 2.22 -5.66 1.08
N VAL A 63 1.72 -5.13 2.19
CA VAL A 63 0.43 -4.44 2.26
C VAL A 63 0.70 -2.95 2.42
N ALA A 64 0.23 -2.13 1.49
CA ALA A 64 0.45 -0.70 1.49
C ALA A 64 -0.87 0.06 1.45
N HIS A 65 -0.93 1.22 2.11
CA HIS A 65 -2.14 2.06 2.16
C HIS A 65 -1.87 3.46 1.61
N SER A 66 -2.73 3.95 0.70
CA SER A 66 -2.72 5.32 0.18
C SER A 66 -1.33 5.70 -0.34
N LEU A 67 -0.71 6.78 0.17
CA LEU A 67 0.66 7.20 -0.20
C LEU A 67 1.73 6.10 0.06
N GLY A 68 1.46 5.13 0.93
CA GLY A 68 2.33 3.97 1.10
C GLY A 68 2.45 3.12 -0.17
N CYS A 69 1.41 3.09 -1.01
CA CYS A 69 1.39 2.34 -2.27
C CYS A 69 2.44 2.88 -3.24
N ILE A 70 2.43 4.19 -3.49
CA ILE A 70 3.44 4.81 -4.36
C ILE A 70 4.85 4.67 -3.77
N THR A 71 4.98 4.73 -2.44
CA THR A 71 6.26 4.53 -1.75
C THR A 71 6.86 3.15 -2.02
N VAL A 72 6.03 2.09 -1.96
CA VAL A 72 6.45 0.72 -2.26
C VAL A 72 6.75 0.55 -3.75
N LEU A 73 5.89 1.04 -4.64
CA LEU A 73 6.07 0.92 -6.09
C LEU A 73 7.33 1.66 -6.55
N SER A 74 7.57 2.89 -6.09
CA SER A 74 8.82 3.62 -6.39
C SER A 74 10.05 2.96 -5.78
N HIS A 75 9.93 2.33 -4.60
CA HIS A 75 11.04 1.57 -4.03
C HIS A 75 11.41 0.39 -4.93
N LEU A 76 10.42 -0.39 -5.41
CA LEU A 76 10.64 -1.49 -6.34
C LEU A 76 11.18 -1.00 -7.69
N GLU A 77 10.72 0.15 -8.20
CA GLU A 77 11.25 0.75 -9.43
C GLU A 77 12.76 1.01 -9.34
N ARG A 78 13.23 1.51 -8.19
CA ARG A 78 14.65 1.79 -7.90
C ARG A 78 15.50 0.56 -7.56
N HIS A 79 14.85 -0.56 -7.23
CA HIS A 79 15.49 -1.81 -6.82
C HIS A 79 15.02 -2.97 -7.73
N PRO A 80 15.41 -2.96 -9.02
CA PRO A 80 14.94 -3.95 -10.00
C PRO A 80 15.38 -5.39 -9.67
N GLU A 81 16.32 -5.57 -8.75
CA GLU A 81 16.75 -6.86 -8.23
C GLU A 81 15.79 -7.51 -7.22
N GLN A 82 14.80 -6.78 -6.70
CA GLN A 82 13.87 -7.28 -5.68
C GLN A 82 12.52 -7.72 -6.29
N TRP A 83 12.10 -8.95 -5.98
CA TRP A 83 10.94 -9.61 -6.56
C TRP A 83 9.97 -9.96 -5.43
N PRO A 84 9.01 -9.07 -5.08
CA PRO A 84 8.05 -9.38 -4.02
C PRO A 84 7.18 -10.57 -4.40
N HIS A 85 6.89 -11.42 -3.43
CA HIS A 85 5.95 -12.54 -3.59
C HIS A 85 4.54 -12.04 -3.89
N GLY A 86 4.17 -10.87 -3.38
CA GLY A 86 2.98 -10.17 -3.82
C GLY A 86 2.69 -8.86 -3.10
N LEU A 87 1.71 -8.12 -3.61
CA LEU A 87 1.31 -6.80 -3.12
C LEU A 87 -0.19 -6.75 -2.84
N VAL A 88 -0.57 -6.12 -1.74
CA VAL A 88 -1.95 -5.68 -1.48
C VAL A 88 -1.95 -4.16 -1.34
N LEU A 89 -2.51 -3.47 -2.33
CA LEU A 89 -2.50 -2.02 -2.42
C LEU A 89 -3.89 -1.46 -2.07
N VAL A 90 -4.00 -0.78 -0.93
CA VAL A 90 -5.27 -0.30 -0.38
C VAL A 90 -5.42 1.20 -0.64
N ALA A 91 -6.48 1.61 -1.33
CA ALA A 91 -6.73 3.00 -1.73
C ALA A 91 -5.51 3.68 -2.38
N GLY A 92 -4.76 2.90 -3.17
CA GLY A 92 -3.50 3.33 -3.77
C GLY A 92 -3.68 4.09 -5.07
N PHE A 93 -2.66 4.85 -5.43
CA PHE A 93 -2.52 5.57 -6.68
C PHE A 93 -1.03 5.57 -7.07
N ASP A 94 -0.74 5.76 -8.34
CA ASP A 94 0.61 5.73 -8.93
C ASP A 94 0.94 7.01 -9.74
N ALA A 95 0.08 8.02 -9.66
CA ALA A 95 0.25 9.34 -10.27
C ALA A 95 -0.36 10.42 -9.38
N ARG A 96 -0.13 11.70 -9.73
CA ARG A 96 -0.66 12.84 -8.96
C ARG A 96 -2.17 12.79 -8.86
N VAL A 97 -2.68 13.06 -7.66
CA VAL A 97 -4.10 13.09 -7.35
C VAL A 97 -4.52 14.54 -7.21
N ALA A 98 -5.43 15.02 -8.07
CA ALA A 98 -5.83 16.42 -8.08
C ALA A 98 -6.45 16.90 -6.75
N ALA A 99 -6.99 15.97 -5.95
CA ALA A 99 -7.54 16.25 -4.63
C ALA A 99 -6.47 16.39 -3.52
N LEU A 100 -5.21 16.05 -3.81
CA LEU A 100 -4.08 16.04 -2.88
C LEU A 100 -2.85 16.77 -3.45
N PRO A 101 -2.97 18.05 -3.89
CA PRO A 101 -1.87 18.78 -4.49
C PRO A 101 -0.67 18.97 -3.56
N GLU A 102 -0.86 18.91 -2.24
CA GLU A 102 0.22 18.95 -1.26
C GLU A 102 1.18 17.75 -1.34
N LEU A 103 0.77 16.67 -2.02
CA LEU A 103 1.59 15.47 -2.22
C LEU A 103 2.30 15.47 -3.59
N ASP A 104 2.08 16.48 -4.45
CA ASP A 104 2.63 16.52 -5.81
C ASP A 104 4.17 16.42 -5.82
N ASP A 105 4.84 17.11 -4.89
CA ASP A 105 6.29 17.08 -4.75
C ASP A 105 6.80 15.69 -4.32
N TYR A 106 6.04 15.00 -3.46
CA TYR A 106 6.36 13.63 -3.04
C TYR A 106 6.16 12.63 -4.19
N ILE A 107 5.05 12.79 -4.93
CA ILE A 107 4.64 11.90 -6.02
C ILE A 107 5.54 12.08 -7.24
N GLY A 108 6.04 13.30 -7.48
CA GLY A 108 6.90 13.59 -8.64
C GLY A 108 6.15 13.34 -9.95
N ASP A 109 6.75 12.55 -10.83
CA ASP A 109 6.17 12.15 -12.13
C ASP A 109 5.28 10.90 -12.04
N GLY A 110 5.06 10.36 -10.83
CA GLY A 110 4.37 9.09 -10.62
C GLY A 110 5.32 7.88 -10.70
N VAL A 111 4.76 6.70 -10.90
CA VAL A 111 5.49 5.44 -11.05
C VAL A 111 5.12 4.75 -12.36
N GLY A 112 6.11 4.20 -13.05
CA GLY A 112 5.89 3.38 -14.25
C GLY A 112 5.34 1.99 -13.92
N THR A 113 4.15 1.92 -13.31
CA THR A 113 3.56 0.69 -12.75
C THR A 113 3.52 -0.48 -13.74
N GLU A 114 3.19 -0.23 -15.01
CA GLU A 114 3.16 -1.26 -16.06
C GLU A 114 4.54 -1.92 -16.28
N ALA A 115 5.63 -1.17 -16.10
CA ALA A 115 7.00 -1.70 -16.23
C ALA A 115 7.41 -2.58 -15.04
N LEU A 116 6.67 -2.53 -13.92
CA LEU A 116 6.88 -3.39 -12.75
C LEU A 116 6.24 -4.76 -12.95
N LEU A 117 5.17 -4.88 -13.74
CA LEU A 117 4.37 -6.10 -13.90
C LEU A 117 5.18 -7.41 -14.04
N PRO A 118 6.24 -7.50 -14.86
CA PRO A 118 6.94 -8.78 -15.08
C PRO A 118 7.65 -9.34 -13.85
N ARG A 119 7.76 -8.56 -12.79
CA ARG A 119 8.53 -8.87 -11.57
C ARG A 119 7.73 -8.65 -10.28
N LEU A 120 6.47 -8.27 -10.40
CA LEU A 120 5.53 -8.36 -9.28
C LEU A 120 5.02 -9.80 -9.23
N GLY A 121 5.01 -10.41 -8.05
CA GLY A 121 4.22 -11.61 -7.82
C GLY A 121 2.72 -11.30 -7.87
N ASP A 122 1.92 -11.97 -7.05
CA ASP A 122 0.47 -11.74 -7.07
C ASP A 122 0.14 -10.32 -6.57
N VAL A 123 -0.75 -9.61 -7.28
CA VAL A 123 -1.16 -8.25 -6.93
C VAL A 123 -2.66 -8.22 -6.68
N GLU A 124 -3.05 -7.58 -5.57
CA GLU A 124 -4.44 -7.32 -5.21
C GLU A 124 -4.60 -5.81 -4.94
N VAL A 125 -5.60 -5.17 -5.54
CA VAL A 125 -5.94 -3.77 -5.25
C VAL A 125 -7.25 -3.74 -4.48
N VAL A 126 -7.27 -3.05 -3.35
CA VAL A 126 -8.47 -2.88 -2.51
C VAL A 126 -8.87 -1.42 -2.52
N MET A 127 -10.13 -1.13 -2.83
CA MET A 127 -10.68 0.23 -2.85
C MET A 127 -12.02 0.29 -2.14
N SER A 128 -12.49 1.49 -1.80
CA SER A 128 -13.86 1.69 -1.34
C SER A 128 -14.70 2.37 -2.42
N ASP A 129 -16.01 2.14 -2.42
CA ASP A 129 -16.94 2.90 -3.25
C ASP A 129 -17.22 4.32 -2.71
N GLY A 130 -16.79 4.62 -1.48
CA GLY A 130 -17.02 5.89 -0.78
C GLY A 130 -15.77 6.68 -0.41
N ASP A 131 -14.63 6.42 -1.06
CA ASP A 131 -13.38 7.13 -0.78
C ASP A 131 -13.54 8.64 -1.04
N HIS A 132 -13.34 9.44 0.00
CA HIS A 132 -13.47 10.90 -0.04
C HIS A 132 -12.13 11.63 -0.15
N VAL A 133 -11.02 10.88 -0.13
CA VAL A 133 -9.65 11.41 -0.16
C VAL A 133 -9.02 11.17 -1.53
N VAL A 134 -9.04 9.92 -1.99
CA VAL A 134 -8.54 9.52 -3.32
C VAL A 134 -9.74 9.22 -4.21
N PRO A 135 -9.92 9.93 -5.34
CA PRO A 135 -10.97 9.59 -6.29
C PRO A 135 -10.91 8.13 -6.71
N ASN A 136 -12.04 7.41 -6.64
CA ASN A 136 -12.12 6.00 -7.02
C ASN A 136 -11.57 5.70 -8.43
N ALA A 137 -11.68 6.66 -9.35
CA ALA A 137 -11.15 6.55 -10.70
C ALA A 137 -9.61 6.42 -10.74
N ASP A 138 -8.90 7.07 -9.80
CA ASP A 138 -7.44 7.01 -9.74
C ASP A 138 -6.97 5.62 -9.26
N THR A 139 -7.61 5.10 -8.21
CA THR A 139 -7.35 3.73 -7.73
C THR A 139 -7.71 2.67 -8.77
N ALA A 140 -8.85 2.83 -9.46
CA ALA A 140 -9.25 1.92 -10.53
C ALA A 140 -8.29 1.99 -11.74
N ALA A 141 -7.78 3.17 -12.08
CA ALA A 141 -6.80 3.32 -13.16
C ALA A 141 -5.47 2.64 -12.81
N MET A 142 -5.00 2.75 -11.56
CA MET A 142 -3.82 2.01 -11.09
C MET A 142 -4.05 0.49 -11.15
N ALA A 143 -5.22 0.01 -10.72
CA ALA A 143 -5.59 -1.41 -10.82
C ALA A 143 -5.57 -1.92 -12.28
N GLY A 144 -6.13 -1.13 -13.21
CA GLY A 144 -6.09 -1.44 -14.64
C GLY A 144 -4.67 -1.51 -15.22
N ARG A 145 -3.77 -0.60 -14.82
CA ARG A 145 -2.34 -0.67 -15.19
C ARG A 145 -1.62 -1.86 -14.55
N LEU A 146 -2.08 -2.32 -13.40
CA LEU A 146 -1.62 -3.55 -12.74
C LEU A 146 -2.26 -4.82 -13.32
N GLY A 147 -3.19 -4.69 -14.26
CA GLY A 147 -3.86 -5.83 -14.89
C GLY A 147 -4.82 -6.59 -13.95
N VAL A 148 -5.32 -5.94 -12.89
CA VAL A 148 -6.18 -6.55 -11.88
C VAL A 148 -7.50 -5.80 -11.72
N GLU A 149 -8.56 -6.54 -11.41
CA GLU A 149 -9.84 -5.96 -11.01
C GLU A 149 -9.80 -5.64 -9.51
N PRO A 150 -10.16 -4.41 -9.07
CA PRO A 150 -10.07 -4.04 -7.68
C PRO A 150 -11.16 -4.73 -6.84
N ILE A 151 -10.79 -5.15 -5.63
CA ILE A 151 -11.73 -5.57 -4.57
C ILE A 151 -12.38 -4.31 -3.98
N VAL A 152 -13.70 -4.19 -4.13
CA VAL A 152 -14.46 -3.05 -3.63
C VAL A 152 -15.05 -3.34 -2.25
N VAL A 153 -14.69 -2.52 -1.26
CA VAL A 153 -15.21 -2.57 0.12
C VAL A 153 -16.27 -1.47 0.31
N PRO A 154 -17.56 -1.81 0.43
CA PRO A 154 -18.63 -0.82 0.51
C PRO A 154 -18.53 0.05 1.76
N GLY A 155 -18.60 1.38 1.59
CA GLY A 155 -18.70 2.35 2.67
C GLY A 155 -17.46 2.49 3.57
N ALA A 156 -16.34 1.85 3.24
CA ALA A 156 -15.08 1.94 3.98
C ALA A 156 -14.37 3.29 3.85
N LYS A 157 -14.86 4.18 2.98
CA LYS A 157 -14.30 5.53 2.78
C LYS A 157 -12.81 5.44 2.42
N HIS A 158 -11.93 6.19 3.07
CA HIS A 158 -10.49 6.09 2.83
C HIS A 158 -9.79 5.13 3.81
N PHE A 159 -10.53 4.14 4.35
CA PHE A 159 -10.04 3.16 5.31
C PHE A 159 -9.38 3.78 6.55
N LEU A 160 -9.86 4.96 6.96
CA LEU A 160 -9.30 5.71 8.08
C LEU A 160 -9.95 5.31 9.40
N TYR A 161 -9.22 5.55 10.48
CA TYR A 161 -9.74 5.40 11.84
C TYR A 161 -10.85 6.43 12.10
N SER A 162 -10.68 7.66 11.58
CA SER A 162 -11.70 8.71 11.62
C SER A 162 -12.95 8.36 10.80
N ASP A 163 -12.84 7.42 9.87
CA ASP A 163 -13.97 6.87 9.12
C ASP A 163 -14.67 5.73 9.86
N GLY A 164 -14.18 5.35 11.05
CA GLY A 164 -14.66 4.21 11.84
C GLY A 164 -14.04 2.87 11.44
N VAL A 165 -13.03 2.87 10.57
CA VAL A 165 -12.39 1.66 10.07
C VAL A 165 -11.21 1.26 10.96
N THR A 166 -11.41 0.17 11.71
CA THR A 166 -10.39 -0.47 12.56
C THR A 166 -10.02 -1.87 12.09
N GLU A 167 -10.76 -2.43 11.14
CA GLU A 167 -10.59 -3.79 10.61
C GLU A 167 -10.91 -3.77 9.11
N VAL A 168 -10.17 -4.55 8.31
CA VAL A 168 -10.43 -4.71 6.87
C VAL A 168 -10.22 -6.17 6.48
N PRO A 169 -11.23 -7.04 6.67
CA PRO A 169 -11.17 -8.46 6.33
C PRO A 169 -10.69 -8.75 4.91
N GLU A 170 -11.08 -7.93 3.95
CA GLU A 170 -10.74 -8.09 2.53
C GLU A 170 -9.23 -7.97 2.29
N VAL A 171 -8.56 -7.08 3.02
CA VAL A 171 -7.10 -6.92 2.96
C VAL A 171 -6.39 -8.12 3.58
N ARG A 172 -6.90 -8.63 4.71
CA ARG A 172 -6.37 -9.86 5.33
C ARG A 172 -6.53 -11.04 4.36
N ASP A 173 -7.71 -11.20 3.79
CA ASP A 173 -8.02 -12.34 2.92
C ASP A 173 -7.21 -12.28 1.62
N ALA A 174 -7.02 -11.09 1.05
CA ALA A 174 -6.10 -10.88 -0.08
C ALA A 174 -4.67 -11.27 0.28
N ALA A 175 -4.15 -10.80 1.41
CA ALA A 175 -2.81 -11.16 1.86
C ALA A 175 -2.65 -12.68 2.07
N LEU A 176 -3.63 -13.35 2.68
CA LEU A 176 -3.60 -14.80 2.91
C LEU A 176 -3.72 -15.62 1.62
N ARG A 177 -4.48 -15.14 0.61
CA ARG A 177 -4.51 -15.77 -0.72
C ARG A 177 -3.12 -15.76 -1.35
N ILE A 178 -2.47 -14.60 -1.38
CA ILE A 178 -1.11 -14.44 -1.92
C ILE A 178 -0.11 -15.32 -1.16
N LEU A 179 -0.25 -15.44 0.17
CA LEU A 179 0.64 -16.29 0.97
C LEU A 179 0.43 -17.81 0.73
N SER A 180 -0.65 -18.20 0.05
CA SER A 180 -1.01 -19.60 -0.18
C SER A 180 -0.69 -20.09 -1.60
N THR A 181 -0.21 -19.22 -2.49
CA THR A 181 0.25 -19.51 -3.85
C THR A 181 1.73 -19.90 -3.90
#